data_AF-A0A2D5YIJ8-F1
#
_entry.id   AF-A0A2D5YIJ8-F1
#
_cell.length_a   1.000
_cell.length_b   1.000
_cell.length_c   1.000
_cell.angle_alpha   90.00
_cell.angle_beta   90.00
_cell.angle_gamma   90.00
#
_symmetry.space_group_name_H-M   'P 1'
#
loop_
_entity.id
_entity.type
_entity.pdbx_description
1 polymer ?
#
loop_
_entity_poly.entity_id
_entity_poly.type
_entity_poly.pdbx_seq_one_letter_code
_entity_poly.pdbx_strand_id
1 'polypeptide(L)'
;MKELPPRDLRVSTQAERRDGRLLKLPPRFHARLVELERSLGQARDGARDDAQRFERANSDISKLSDLKLELHKHRERKLTTLAREKVNGQQPSLEAVTEQELEFLDNVASVIGQHRQRLLVRAAAPELESDIVKSAPKTKKAKTAPVPEPNIPTSEAADALDSAVTGDDGSDALLVRVLEDLPTFTGLDARNYSLKKSDVAHIPLYNARMLLEAGKVERLEDEA
;
A
#
# COMPACT_ATOMS: atom_id res chain seq x y z
N MET A 1 -32.96 -10.58 -23.03
CA MET A 1 -31.70 -10.91 -22.32
C MET A 1 -32.06 -11.65 -21.03
N LYS A 2 -31.19 -12.50 -20.46
CA LYS A 2 -31.47 -13.17 -19.17
C LYS A 2 -30.95 -12.32 -18.01
N GLU A 3 -31.87 -11.87 -17.16
CA GLU A 3 -31.57 -11.21 -15.88
C GLU A 3 -30.69 -12.09 -14.98
N LEU A 4 -30.07 -11.51 -13.95
CA LEU A 4 -29.41 -12.28 -12.89
C LEU A 4 -30.46 -12.73 -11.88
N PRO A 5 -30.85 -14.03 -11.82
CA PRO A 5 -31.70 -14.47 -10.74
C PRO A 5 -30.96 -14.27 -9.40
N PRO A 6 -31.65 -13.92 -8.30
CA PRO A 6 -31.02 -13.76 -6.98
C PRO A 6 -30.23 -14.99 -6.48
N ARG A 7 -30.46 -16.16 -7.08
CA ARG A 7 -29.69 -17.38 -6.87
C ARG A 7 -28.24 -17.26 -7.36
N ASP A 8 -28.00 -16.63 -8.51
CA ASP A 8 -26.65 -16.52 -9.09
C ASP A 8 -25.74 -15.67 -8.19
N LEU A 9 -26.25 -14.54 -7.65
CA LEU A 9 -25.50 -13.74 -6.68
C LEU A 9 -25.15 -14.55 -5.43
N ARG A 10 -26.12 -15.32 -4.87
CA ARG A 10 -25.87 -16.18 -3.72
C ARG A 10 -24.79 -17.23 -4.00
N VAL A 11 -24.77 -17.80 -5.20
CA VAL A 11 -23.73 -18.76 -5.64
C VAL A 11 -22.38 -18.05 -5.75
N SER A 12 -22.31 -16.85 -6.35
CA SER A 12 -21.08 -16.06 -6.42
C SER A 12 -20.55 -15.68 -5.04
N THR A 13 -21.38 -15.16 -4.13
CA THR A 13 -20.98 -14.82 -2.75
C THR A 13 -20.51 -16.07 -1.98
N GLN A 14 -21.19 -17.21 -2.14
CA GLN A 14 -20.79 -18.45 -1.47
C GLN A 14 -19.50 -19.05 -2.04
N ALA A 15 -19.27 -18.92 -3.35
CA ALA A 15 -18.01 -19.30 -3.98
C ALA A 15 -16.87 -18.38 -3.51
N GLU A 16 -17.08 -17.06 -3.50
CA GLU A 16 -16.08 -16.09 -3.04
C GLU A 16 -15.73 -16.31 -1.56
N ARG A 17 -16.69 -16.70 -0.73
CA ARG A 17 -16.43 -17.09 0.67
C ARG A 17 -15.58 -18.37 0.81
N ARG A 18 -15.71 -19.31 -0.12
CA ARG A 18 -15.08 -20.65 -0.05
C ARG A 18 -13.70 -20.70 -0.69
N ASP A 19 -13.50 -19.99 -1.78
CA ASP A 19 -12.19 -19.90 -2.43
C ASP A 19 -11.22 -19.06 -1.58
N GLY A 20 -9.96 -19.48 -1.50
CA GLY A 20 -8.89 -18.68 -0.89
C GLY A 20 -8.39 -17.55 -1.78
N ARG A 21 -8.54 -17.67 -3.11
CA ARG A 21 -8.11 -16.67 -4.11
C ARG A 21 -9.28 -15.84 -4.62
N LEU A 22 -8.99 -14.66 -5.16
CA LEU A 22 -10.00 -13.74 -5.69
C LEU A 22 -10.70 -14.37 -6.91
N LEU A 23 -12.02 -14.51 -6.87
CA LEU A 23 -12.74 -15.12 -7.98
C LEU A 23 -12.88 -14.14 -9.16
N LYS A 24 -12.69 -14.68 -10.37
CA LYS A 24 -13.01 -13.99 -11.61
C LYS A 24 -14.53 -13.95 -11.78
N LEU A 25 -15.13 -12.79 -11.55
CA LEU A 25 -16.57 -12.61 -11.69
C LEU A 25 -17.00 -12.75 -13.17
N PRO A 26 -18.23 -13.23 -13.46
CA PRO A 26 -18.72 -13.34 -14.82
C PRO A 26 -18.72 -11.99 -15.57
N PRO A 27 -18.52 -11.99 -16.91
CA PRO A 27 -18.66 -10.77 -17.71
C PRO A 27 -20.00 -10.09 -17.47
N ARG A 28 -19.99 -8.76 -17.34
CA ARG A 28 -21.17 -7.92 -17.05
C ARG A 28 -21.88 -8.23 -15.71
N PHE A 29 -21.23 -8.91 -14.75
CA PHE A 29 -21.80 -9.18 -13.42
C PHE A 29 -22.36 -7.93 -12.74
N HIS A 30 -21.56 -6.85 -12.64
CA HIS A 30 -21.99 -5.59 -12.02
C HIS A 30 -23.15 -4.92 -12.78
N ALA A 31 -23.17 -5.00 -14.12
CA ALA A 31 -24.28 -4.46 -14.91
C ALA A 31 -25.59 -5.22 -14.62
N ARG A 32 -25.54 -6.57 -14.58
CA ARG A 32 -26.72 -7.39 -14.22
C ARG A 32 -27.15 -7.18 -12.76
N LEU A 33 -26.22 -6.87 -11.85
CA LEU A 33 -26.53 -6.53 -10.47
C LEU A 33 -27.30 -5.20 -10.38
N VAL A 34 -26.88 -4.17 -11.12
CA VAL A 34 -27.58 -2.88 -11.21
C VAL A 34 -28.96 -3.02 -11.89
N GLU A 35 -29.08 -3.90 -12.89
CA GLU A 35 -30.38 -4.26 -13.49
C GLU A 35 -31.32 -4.91 -12.46
N LEU A 36 -30.81 -5.84 -11.64
CA LEU A 36 -31.59 -6.50 -10.57
C LEU A 36 -31.98 -5.51 -9.44
N GLU A 37 -31.07 -4.63 -9.02
CA GLU A 37 -31.39 -3.57 -8.04
C GLU A 37 -32.52 -2.66 -8.56
N ARG A 38 -32.47 -2.29 -9.84
CA ARG A 38 -33.51 -1.48 -10.49
C ARG A 38 -34.85 -2.22 -10.56
N SER A 39 -34.87 -3.50 -10.92
CA SER A 39 -36.12 -4.27 -11.03
C SER A 39 -36.80 -4.47 -9.67
N LEU A 40 -36.03 -4.73 -8.61
CA LEU A 40 -36.57 -4.80 -7.24
C LEU A 40 -37.07 -3.43 -6.75
N GLY A 41 -36.36 -2.33 -7.06
CA GLY A 41 -36.81 -0.97 -6.76
C GLY A 41 -38.16 -0.64 -7.42
N GLN A 42 -38.30 -0.96 -8.71
CA GLN A 42 -39.56 -0.82 -9.45
C GLN A 42 -40.67 -1.70 -8.87
N ALA A 43 -40.36 -2.96 -8.48
CA ALA A 43 -41.33 -3.85 -7.85
C ALA A 43 -41.81 -3.33 -6.48
N ARG A 44 -40.92 -2.74 -5.68
CA ARG A 44 -41.29 -2.07 -4.42
C ARG A 44 -42.18 -0.86 -4.67
N ASP A 45 -41.80 0.00 -5.61
CA ASP A 45 -42.53 1.24 -5.88
C ASP A 45 -43.91 1.01 -6.52
N GLY A 46 -44.04 -0.01 -7.37
CA GLY A 46 -45.34 -0.48 -7.89
C GLY A 46 -46.18 -1.29 -6.89
N ALA A 47 -45.64 -1.61 -5.71
CA ALA A 47 -46.33 -2.35 -4.65
C ALA A 47 -46.77 -1.47 -3.46
N ARG A 48 -46.57 -0.14 -3.52
CA ARG A 48 -46.83 0.77 -2.38
C ARG A 48 -48.23 0.68 -1.77
N ASP A 49 -49.23 0.37 -2.59
CA ASP A 49 -50.64 0.28 -2.16
C ASP A 49 -51.00 -1.10 -1.53
N ASP A 50 -50.16 -2.12 -1.72
CA ASP A 50 -50.32 -3.47 -1.14
C ASP A 50 -49.21 -3.70 -0.09
N ALA A 51 -49.56 -3.52 1.18
CA ALA A 51 -48.62 -3.63 2.30
C ALA A 51 -47.84 -4.97 2.31
N GLN A 52 -48.47 -6.08 1.93
CA GLN A 52 -47.82 -7.40 1.94
C GLN A 52 -46.83 -7.54 0.76
N ARG A 53 -47.16 -7.00 -0.42
CA ARG A 53 -46.22 -6.98 -1.55
C ARG A 53 -45.08 -6.00 -1.30
N PHE A 54 -45.36 -4.83 -0.73
CA PHE A 54 -44.35 -3.84 -0.36
C PHE A 54 -43.34 -4.41 0.64
N GLU A 55 -43.80 -5.05 1.70
CA GLU A 55 -42.94 -5.70 2.70
C GLU A 55 -42.06 -6.79 2.07
N ARG A 56 -42.64 -7.65 1.22
CA ARG A 56 -41.88 -8.68 0.48
C ARG A 56 -40.79 -8.07 -0.40
N ALA A 57 -41.14 -7.11 -1.25
CA ALA A 57 -40.20 -6.43 -2.14
C ALA A 57 -39.09 -5.70 -1.36
N ASN A 58 -39.43 -5.03 -0.26
CA ASN A 58 -38.47 -4.39 0.62
C ASN A 58 -37.52 -5.42 1.26
N SER A 59 -38.05 -6.56 1.72
CA SER A 59 -37.22 -7.64 2.27
C SER A 59 -36.26 -8.23 1.24
N ASP A 60 -36.64 -8.28 -0.04
CA ASP A 60 -35.78 -8.77 -1.12
C ASP A 60 -34.69 -7.75 -1.50
N ILE A 61 -34.97 -6.44 -1.43
CA ILE A 61 -33.96 -5.37 -1.54
C ILE A 61 -32.95 -5.46 -0.39
N SER A 62 -33.39 -5.68 0.85
CA SER A 62 -32.49 -5.88 2.00
C SER A 62 -31.58 -7.09 1.79
N LYS A 63 -32.15 -8.26 1.45
CA LYS A 63 -31.37 -9.49 1.14
C LYS A 63 -30.36 -9.28 0.02
N LEU A 64 -30.73 -8.53 -1.03
CA LEU A 64 -29.82 -8.19 -2.13
C LEU A 64 -28.65 -7.33 -1.64
N SER A 65 -28.94 -6.32 -0.84
CA SER A 65 -27.95 -5.42 -0.23
C SER A 65 -26.98 -6.19 0.69
N ASP A 66 -27.50 -7.08 1.53
CA ASP A 66 -26.71 -7.94 2.42
C ASP A 66 -25.75 -8.85 1.63
N LEU A 67 -26.25 -9.51 0.57
CA LEU A 67 -25.45 -10.40 -0.27
C LEU A 67 -24.37 -9.67 -1.07
N LYS A 68 -24.67 -8.45 -1.52
CA LYS A 68 -23.71 -7.55 -2.17
C LYS A 68 -22.61 -7.13 -1.19
N LEU A 69 -22.98 -6.71 0.02
CA LEU A 69 -22.05 -6.31 1.06
C LEU A 69 -21.13 -7.47 1.49
N GLU A 70 -21.67 -8.68 1.70
CA GLU A 70 -20.86 -9.86 2.02
C GLU A 70 -19.89 -10.24 0.89
N LEU A 71 -20.29 -10.10 -0.38
CA LEU A 71 -19.40 -10.30 -1.52
C LEU A 71 -18.23 -9.31 -1.47
N HIS A 72 -18.51 -8.01 -1.28
CA HIS A 72 -17.47 -6.99 -1.19
C HIS A 72 -16.49 -7.25 -0.03
N LYS A 73 -16.97 -7.53 1.19
CA LYS A 73 -16.11 -7.88 2.34
C LYS A 73 -15.17 -9.06 2.06
N HIS A 74 -15.67 -10.09 1.38
CA HIS A 74 -14.84 -11.25 1.00
C HIS A 74 -13.79 -10.88 -0.05
N ARG A 75 -14.11 -10.01 -1.01
CA ARG A 75 -13.17 -9.52 -2.02
C ARG A 75 -12.13 -8.58 -1.42
N GLU A 76 -12.51 -7.61 -0.59
CA GLU A 76 -11.62 -6.70 0.15
C GLU A 76 -10.56 -7.45 0.97
N ARG A 77 -10.96 -8.51 1.69
CA ARG A 77 -10.03 -9.38 2.44
C ARG A 77 -9.00 -10.04 1.53
N LYS A 78 -9.41 -10.48 0.34
CA LYS A 78 -8.53 -11.12 -0.64
C LYS A 78 -7.63 -10.10 -1.34
N LEU A 79 -8.16 -8.93 -1.68
CA LEU A 79 -7.40 -7.80 -2.24
C LEU A 79 -6.32 -7.32 -1.26
N THR A 80 -6.62 -7.25 0.04
CA THR A 80 -5.61 -6.96 1.08
C THR A 80 -4.51 -8.02 1.14
N THR A 81 -4.87 -9.30 0.92
CA THR A 81 -3.89 -10.41 0.86
C THR A 81 -3.00 -10.28 -0.38
N LEU A 82 -3.60 -10.02 -1.53
CA LEU A 82 -2.92 -9.82 -2.82
C LEU A 82 -2.02 -8.57 -2.79
N ALA A 83 -2.47 -7.47 -2.17
CA ALA A 83 -1.65 -6.28 -1.96
C ALA A 83 -0.40 -6.60 -1.12
N ARG A 84 -0.52 -7.41 -0.06
CA ARG A 84 0.63 -7.91 0.71
C ARG A 84 1.56 -8.80 -0.11
N GLU A 85 1.04 -9.63 -1.01
CA GLU A 85 1.84 -10.43 -1.96
C GLU A 85 2.63 -9.52 -2.91
N LYS A 86 1.97 -8.51 -3.50
CA LYS A 86 2.58 -7.49 -4.38
C LYS A 86 3.72 -6.72 -3.69
N VAL A 87 3.52 -6.27 -2.44
CA VAL A 87 4.57 -5.57 -1.66
C VAL A 87 5.69 -6.52 -1.18
N ASN A 88 5.48 -7.83 -1.23
CA ASN A 88 6.53 -8.85 -1.00
C ASN A 88 7.30 -9.22 -2.29
N GLY A 89 7.14 -8.46 -3.39
CA GLY A 89 7.82 -8.73 -4.66
C GLY A 89 7.23 -9.89 -5.46
N GLN A 90 6.11 -10.46 -5.05
CA GLN A 90 5.40 -11.46 -5.85
C GLN A 90 4.62 -10.76 -6.98
N GLN A 91 4.42 -11.47 -8.09
CA GLN A 91 3.60 -11.01 -9.23
C GLN A 91 2.27 -11.80 -9.29
N PRO A 92 1.29 -11.51 -8.41
CA PRO A 92 -0.01 -12.16 -8.44
C PRO A 92 -0.82 -11.74 -9.69
N SER A 93 -1.68 -12.63 -10.17
CA SER A 93 -2.53 -12.38 -11.34
C SER A 93 -3.64 -11.38 -11.03
N LEU A 94 -3.72 -10.31 -11.84
CA LEU A 94 -4.71 -9.24 -11.67
C LEU A 94 -6.02 -9.46 -12.45
N GLU A 95 -6.17 -10.57 -13.19
CA GLU A 95 -7.32 -10.85 -14.06
C GLU A 95 -8.70 -10.87 -13.38
N ALA A 96 -8.73 -11.06 -12.06
CA ALA A 96 -9.95 -11.13 -11.26
C ALA A 96 -10.29 -9.80 -10.55
N VAL A 97 -9.45 -8.77 -10.72
CA VAL A 97 -9.56 -7.46 -10.09
C VAL A 97 -10.26 -6.50 -11.06
N THR A 98 -11.27 -5.77 -10.59
CA THR A 98 -11.92 -4.69 -11.36
C THR A 98 -11.15 -3.38 -11.26
N GLU A 99 -11.41 -2.41 -12.15
CA GLU A 99 -10.74 -1.10 -12.16
C GLU A 99 -10.80 -0.38 -10.80
N GLN A 100 -11.96 -0.39 -10.14
CA GLN A 100 -12.15 0.20 -8.80
C GLN A 100 -11.38 -0.57 -7.71
N GLU A 101 -11.24 -1.89 -7.87
CA GLU A 101 -10.49 -2.73 -6.93
C GLU A 101 -8.96 -2.63 -7.14
N LEU A 102 -8.50 -2.25 -8.34
CA LEU A 102 -7.08 -1.94 -8.60
C LEU A 102 -6.66 -0.69 -7.83
N GLU A 103 -7.46 0.38 -7.87
CA GLU A 103 -7.23 1.59 -7.08
C GLU A 103 -7.14 1.27 -5.57
N PHE A 104 -8.09 0.48 -5.05
CA PHE A 104 -8.06 0.03 -3.65
C PHE A 104 -6.79 -0.79 -3.32
N LEU A 105 -6.43 -1.73 -4.20
CA LEU A 105 -5.25 -2.60 -4.06
C LEU A 105 -3.96 -1.76 -4.00
N ASP A 106 -3.81 -0.78 -4.90
CA ASP A 106 -2.62 0.07 -4.95
C ASP A 106 -2.52 1.02 -3.75
N ASN A 107 -3.66 1.56 -3.28
CA ASN A 107 -3.72 2.33 -2.05
C ASN A 107 -3.30 1.48 -0.82
N VAL A 108 -3.80 0.25 -0.69
CA VAL A 108 -3.41 -0.67 0.39
C VAL A 108 -1.93 -1.05 0.29
N ALA A 109 -1.43 -1.33 -0.92
CA ALA A 109 -0.02 -1.64 -1.16
C ALA A 109 0.89 -0.46 -0.77
N SER A 110 0.51 0.77 -1.12
CA SER A 110 1.24 2.00 -0.74
C SER A 110 1.29 2.17 0.79
N VAL A 111 0.17 2.00 1.50
CA VAL A 111 0.14 2.08 2.98
C VAL A 111 1.04 1.01 3.62
N ILE A 112 1.04 -0.22 3.12
CA ILE A 112 1.92 -1.29 3.60
C ILE A 112 3.40 -0.96 3.33
N GLY A 113 3.72 -0.44 2.13
CA GLY A 113 5.07 -0.02 1.76
C GLY A 113 5.59 1.12 2.63
N GLN A 114 4.81 2.19 2.80
CA GLN A 114 5.13 3.32 3.68
C GLN A 114 5.31 2.89 5.14
N HIS A 115 4.49 1.96 5.64
CA HIS A 115 4.64 1.44 6.99
C HIS A 115 5.96 0.67 7.15
N ARG A 116 6.33 -0.17 6.17
CA ARG A 116 7.64 -0.86 6.16
C ARG A 116 8.81 0.13 6.10
N GLN A 117 8.76 1.10 5.18
CA GLN A 117 9.76 2.17 5.07
C GLN A 117 9.99 2.86 6.42
N ARG A 118 8.90 3.30 7.07
CA ARG A 118 8.98 3.97 8.37
C ARG A 118 9.52 3.09 9.49
N LEU A 119 9.25 1.79 9.49
CA LEU A 119 9.78 0.88 10.52
C LEU A 119 11.25 0.49 10.27
N LEU A 120 11.61 0.19 9.01
CA LEU A 120 12.91 -0.36 8.66
C LEU A 120 13.99 0.72 8.48
N VAL A 121 13.62 1.87 7.91
CA VAL A 121 14.58 2.96 7.63
C VAL A 121 14.70 3.94 8.81
N ARG A 122 13.60 4.24 9.54
CA ARG A 122 13.69 5.12 10.73
C ARG A 122 14.44 4.47 11.90
N ALA A 123 14.56 3.14 11.94
CA ALA A 123 15.41 2.45 12.91
C ALA A 123 16.92 2.72 12.72
N ALA A 124 17.34 3.33 11.60
CA ALA A 124 18.72 3.68 11.30
C ALA A 124 19.04 5.18 11.42
N ALA A 125 18.05 6.03 11.77
CA ALA A 125 18.23 7.48 11.93
C ALA A 125 17.79 7.91 13.34
N PRO A 126 18.61 8.69 14.10
CA PRO A 126 18.20 9.20 15.39
C PRO A 126 16.97 10.11 15.25
N GLU A 127 16.11 10.11 16.27
CA GLU A 127 14.75 10.65 16.15
C GLU A 127 14.71 12.13 15.76
N LEU A 128 14.20 12.40 14.56
CA LEU A 128 13.56 13.69 14.28
C LEU A 128 12.13 13.61 14.82
N GLU A 129 11.94 14.22 16.00
CA GLU A 129 10.65 14.58 16.54
C GLU A 129 9.94 15.54 15.57
N SER A 130 8.73 15.21 15.14
CA SER A 130 7.96 16.11 14.28
C SER A 130 7.22 17.13 15.14
N ASP A 131 7.71 18.37 15.12
CA ASP A 131 7.13 19.55 15.78
C ASP A 131 5.61 19.71 15.55
N ILE A 132 4.78 19.33 16.53
CA ILE A 132 3.36 19.71 16.58
C ILE A 132 3.22 20.96 17.48
N VAL A 133 3.57 22.12 16.95
CA VAL A 133 3.42 23.39 17.69
C VAL A 133 2.12 24.11 17.28
N LYS A 134 1.15 24.17 18.22
CA LYS A 134 0.56 25.43 18.76
C LYS A 134 -0.78 25.21 19.52
N SER A 135 -0.70 25.07 20.84
CA SER A 135 -1.61 25.77 21.77
C SER A 135 -1.00 25.87 23.18
N ALA A 136 -0.37 27.02 23.46
CA ALA A 136 0.05 27.44 24.81
C ALA A 136 -1.14 28.15 25.52
N PRO A 137 -1.17 28.43 26.86
CA PRO A 137 -0.02 28.93 27.64
C PRO A 137 0.11 28.62 29.17
N LYS A 138 1.36 28.32 29.57
CA LYS A 138 2.13 28.87 30.73
C LYS A 138 1.60 28.80 32.19
N THR A 139 2.38 28.13 33.08
CA THR A 139 2.63 28.60 34.48
C THR A 139 3.95 28.12 35.15
N LYS A 140 4.98 28.99 35.12
CA LYS A 140 5.97 29.38 36.18
C LYS A 140 6.72 28.35 37.10
N LYS A 141 8.06 28.33 36.91
CA LYS A 141 9.19 28.57 37.89
C LYS A 141 9.64 27.51 38.96
N ALA A 142 10.92 27.07 38.87
CA ALA A 142 12.05 27.25 39.84
C ALA A 142 13.33 26.50 39.35
N LYS A 143 14.50 27.16 39.16
CA LYS A 143 15.77 27.12 39.97
C LYS A 143 16.23 25.70 40.42
N THR A 144 17.49 25.25 40.26
CA THR A 144 18.78 25.88 40.67
C THR A 144 20.00 25.22 39.96
N ALA A 145 21.18 25.87 39.93
CA ALA A 145 22.49 25.37 39.47
C ALA A 145 23.44 25.10 40.70
N PRO A 146 24.80 24.86 40.65
CA PRO A 146 25.76 24.87 39.51
C PRO A 146 26.99 23.88 39.54
N VAL A 147 27.78 23.85 38.42
CA VAL A 147 29.25 23.56 38.22
C VAL A 147 29.91 22.21 38.63
N PRO A 148 31.15 21.85 38.15
CA PRO A 148 32.04 22.49 37.13
C PRO A 148 32.56 21.59 35.97
N GLU A 149 33.17 22.23 34.96
CA GLU A 149 34.06 21.65 33.92
C GLU A 149 35.54 21.57 34.39
N PRO A 150 36.47 20.95 33.62
CA PRO A 150 37.31 21.73 32.68
C PRO A 150 37.56 21.05 31.30
N ASN A 151 37.42 21.76 30.16
CA ASN A 151 38.46 22.53 29.40
C ASN A 151 39.28 21.63 28.41
N ILE A 152 38.97 21.54 27.08
CA ILE A 152 39.31 22.45 25.93
C ILE A 152 40.84 22.43 25.59
N PRO A 153 41.36 22.57 24.32
CA PRO A 153 40.79 22.86 22.98
C PRO A 153 41.04 21.72 21.94
N THR A 154 40.76 21.76 20.61
CA THR A 154 41.07 22.78 19.57
C THR A 154 40.13 22.72 18.35
N SER A 155 40.01 23.88 17.68
CA SER A 155 39.07 24.24 16.61
C SER A 155 39.73 24.25 15.22
N GLU A 156 38.93 24.62 14.21
CA GLU A 156 39.28 25.09 12.85
C GLU A 156 39.51 24.01 11.77
N ALA A 157 39.03 24.18 10.52
CA ALA A 157 37.96 25.04 9.98
C ALA A 157 37.54 24.54 8.57
N ALA A 158 36.34 25.00 8.16
CA ALA A 158 35.75 25.17 6.81
C ALA A 158 36.74 25.30 5.63
N ASP A 159 36.40 25.00 4.36
CA ASP A 159 35.21 25.32 3.52
C ASP A 159 35.28 24.44 2.23
N ALA A 160 34.34 24.33 1.28
CA ALA A 160 32.95 24.80 1.16
C ALA A 160 32.20 23.89 0.14
N LEU A 161 30.88 23.87 0.29
CA LEU A 161 29.81 23.57 -0.68
C LEU A 161 30.08 24.20 -2.08
N ASP A 162 29.54 23.69 -3.21
CA ASP A 162 28.12 23.88 -3.59
C ASP A 162 27.64 22.98 -4.77
N SER A 163 26.41 22.45 -4.66
CA SER A 163 25.27 22.39 -5.64
C SER A 163 25.50 22.16 -7.16
N ALA A 164 24.58 21.60 -7.98
CA ALA A 164 23.19 21.08 -7.88
C ALA A 164 22.78 20.53 -9.30
N VAL A 165 21.73 19.74 -9.60
CA VAL A 165 20.63 18.99 -8.93
C VAL A 165 20.13 17.90 -9.91
N THR A 166 19.55 16.76 -9.50
CA THR A 166 18.09 16.50 -9.29
C THR A 166 17.93 14.97 -9.07
N GLY A 167 17.06 14.43 -8.23
CA GLY A 167 16.19 14.96 -7.19
C GLY A 167 15.37 13.84 -6.52
N ASP A 168 14.79 14.14 -5.35
CA ASP A 168 13.82 13.34 -4.56
C ASP A 168 14.32 12.12 -3.73
N ASP A 169 13.68 11.94 -2.56
CA ASP A 169 13.96 10.96 -1.48
C ASP A 169 15.37 10.95 -0.84
N GLY A 170 15.48 11.59 0.34
CA GLY A 170 16.71 11.71 1.14
C GLY A 170 17.18 10.42 1.82
N SER A 171 17.80 9.53 1.06
CA SER A 171 18.72 8.49 1.56
C SER A 171 19.84 8.31 0.55
N ASP A 172 21.10 8.44 0.97
CA ASP A 172 22.29 8.35 0.11
C ASP A 172 22.20 7.17 -0.87
N ALA A 173 21.93 7.44 -2.15
CA ALA A 173 21.81 6.40 -3.17
C ALA A 173 23.16 6.20 -3.85
N LEU A 174 23.69 4.98 -3.81
CA LEU A 174 24.93 4.62 -4.48
C LEU A 174 24.65 4.09 -5.89
N LEU A 175 25.39 4.60 -6.87
CA LEU A 175 25.45 3.98 -8.19
C LEU A 175 26.27 2.69 -8.08
N VAL A 176 25.67 1.56 -8.47
CA VAL A 176 26.34 0.26 -8.46
C VAL A 176 26.17 -0.48 -9.78
N ARG A 177 27.24 -1.13 -10.23
CA ARG A 177 27.27 -2.03 -11.38
C ARG A 177 27.12 -3.47 -10.92
N VAL A 178 26.20 -4.20 -11.51
CA VAL A 178 25.86 -5.57 -11.10
C VAL A 178 26.77 -6.57 -11.81
N LEU A 179 27.41 -7.48 -11.08
CA LEU A 179 28.41 -8.42 -11.63
C LEU A 179 27.81 -9.77 -12.06
N GLU A 180 26.69 -10.15 -11.47
CA GLU A 180 26.00 -11.44 -11.66
C GLU A 180 24.48 -11.25 -11.76
N ASP A 181 23.76 -12.17 -12.40
CA ASP A 181 22.29 -12.12 -12.44
C ASP A 181 21.70 -12.37 -11.04
N LEU A 182 20.95 -11.40 -10.52
CA LEU A 182 20.33 -11.49 -9.20
C LEU A 182 18.84 -11.86 -9.33
N PRO A 183 18.34 -12.79 -8.50
CA PRO A 183 16.89 -13.01 -8.40
C PRO A 183 16.22 -11.75 -7.84
N THR A 184 14.98 -11.49 -8.24
CA THR A 184 14.21 -10.35 -7.77
C THR A 184 14.15 -10.33 -6.24
N PHE A 185 14.60 -9.24 -5.62
CA PHE A 185 14.61 -9.06 -4.17
C PHE A 185 13.92 -7.76 -3.77
N THR A 186 13.36 -7.74 -2.57
CA THR A 186 12.80 -6.53 -1.95
C THR A 186 13.85 -5.94 -1.01
N GLY A 187 14.22 -4.68 -1.20
CA GLY A 187 15.13 -3.97 -0.29
C GLY A 187 14.47 -3.57 1.03
N LEU A 188 15.24 -3.07 2.00
CA LEU A 188 14.66 -2.51 3.24
C LEU A 188 13.75 -1.31 2.99
N ASP A 189 13.94 -0.66 1.84
CA ASP A 189 13.15 0.45 1.33
C ASP A 189 11.78 0.04 0.73
N ALA A 190 11.44 -1.25 0.83
CA ALA A 190 10.24 -1.87 0.25
C ALA A 190 10.09 -1.74 -1.28
N ARG A 191 11.13 -1.27 -1.99
CA ARG A 191 11.21 -1.32 -3.45
C ARG A 191 11.71 -2.70 -3.90
N ASN A 192 11.24 -3.16 -5.05
CA ASN A 192 11.65 -4.43 -5.65
C ASN A 192 12.69 -4.19 -6.73
N TYR A 193 13.81 -4.87 -6.61
CA TYR A 193 14.96 -4.78 -7.51
C TYR A 193 15.08 -6.07 -8.31
N SER A 194 15.11 -5.96 -9.64
CA SER A 194 15.28 -7.08 -10.57
C SER A 194 16.52 -6.82 -11.43
N LEU A 195 17.69 -7.03 -10.84
CA LEU A 195 18.99 -6.64 -11.37
C LEU A 195 19.64 -7.76 -12.18
N LYS A 196 20.08 -7.44 -13.39
CA LYS A 196 20.79 -8.39 -14.27
C LYS A 196 22.28 -8.10 -14.30
N LYS A 197 23.07 -9.06 -14.79
CA LYS A 197 24.50 -8.87 -15.02
C LYS A 197 24.77 -7.65 -15.92
N SER A 198 25.73 -6.84 -15.50
CA SER A 198 26.14 -5.57 -16.11
C SER A 198 25.10 -4.44 -16.09
N ASP A 199 24.00 -4.60 -15.35
CA ASP A 199 23.03 -3.53 -15.09
C ASP A 199 23.63 -2.47 -14.15
N VAL A 200 23.19 -1.21 -14.28
CA VAL A 200 23.68 -0.07 -13.49
C VAL A 200 22.48 0.64 -12.90
N ALA A 201 22.40 0.68 -11.57
CA ALA A 201 21.26 1.21 -10.85
C ALA A 201 21.67 2.06 -9.63
N HIS A 202 20.91 3.10 -9.35
CA HIS A 202 20.94 3.78 -8.06
C HIS A 202 20.21 2.93 -7.02
N ILE A 203 20.93 2.52 -5.97
CA ILE A 203 20.42 1.68 -4.89
C ILE A 203 20.71 2.38 -3.55
N PRO A 204 19.73 2.49 -2.62
CA PRO A 204 19.95 3.08 -1.31
C PRO A 204 21.14 2.46 -0.57
N LEU A 205 21.91 3.30 0.15
CA LEU A 205 23.18 2.95 0.82
C LEU A 205 23.17 1.58 1.52
N TYR A 206 22.10 1.29 2.25
CA TYR A 206 21.96 0.05 3.01
C TYR A 206 21.87 -1.19 2.10
N ASN A 207 20.98 -1.14 1.10
CA ASN A 207 20.81 -2.21 0.12
C ASN A 207 22.11 -2.39 -0.70
N ALA A 208 22.75 -1.29 -1.09
CA ALA A 208 24.01 -1.30 -1.83
C ALA A 208 25.16 -1.93 -1.00
N ARG A 209 25.28 -1.58 0.30
CA ARG A 209 26.24 -2.20 1.23
C ARG A 209 26.07 -3.71 1.33
N MET A 210 24.85 -4.21 1.51
CA MET A 210 24.60 -5.67 1.55
C MET A 210 25.03 -6.38 0.26
N LEU A 211 24.85 -5.75 -0.90
CA LEU A 211 25.25 -6.32 -2.20
C LEU A 211 26.76 -6.26 -2.43
N LEU A 212 27.43 -5.21 -1.94
CA LEU A 212 28.89 -5.05 -1.94
C LEU A 212 29.56 -6.07 -1.02
N GLU A 213 29.07 -6.24 0.21
CA GLU A 213 29.53 -7.26 1.17
C GLU A 213 29.36 -8.68 0.62
N ALA A 214 28.28 -8.92 -0.14
CA ALA A 214 28.06 -10.20 -0.83
C ALA A 214 28.90 -10.38 -2.12
N GLY A 215 29.71 -9.39 -2.52
CA GLY A 215 30.55 -9.44 -3.72
C GLY A 215 29.78 -9.42 -5.06
N LYS A 216 28.50 -9.03 -5.04
CA LYS A 216 27.57 -9.17 -6.17
C LYS A 216 27.45 -7.93 -7.06
N VAL A 217 27.84 -6.79 -6.52
CA VAL A 217 27.88 -5.50 -7.23
C VAL A 217 29.19 -4.81 -6.95
N GLU A 218 29.55 -3.89 -7.82
CA GLU A 218 30.74 -3.04 -7.74
C GLU A 218 30.28 -1.58 -7.64
N ARG A 219 30.90 -0.78 -6.77
CA ARG A 219 30.59 0.64 -6.66
C ARG A 219 31.13 1.34 -7.91
N LEU A 220 30.27 2.10 -8.58
CA LEU A 220 30.70 3.13 -9.50
C LEU A 220 30.75 4.45 -8.73
N GLU A 221 31.83 5.19 -8.89
CA GLU A 221 31.88 6.59 -8.51
C GLU A 221 31.46 7.38 -9.75
N ASP A 222 30.54 8.34 -9.57
CA ASP A 222 30.18 9.25 -10.66
C ASP A 222 31.41 10.12 -10.95
N GLU A 223 32.08 9.88 -12.08
CA GLU A 223 33.02 10.87 -12.64
C GLU A 223 32.20 12.10 -13.04
N ALA A 224 32.58 13.25 -12.47
CA ALA A 224 31.82 14.50 -12.44
C ALA A 224 31.66 15.20 -13.80
#